data_AF-A0A4R1BAM9-F1
#
_entry.id   AF-A0A4R1BAM9-F1
#
_cell.length_a   1.000
_cell.length_b   1.000
_cell.length_c   1.000
_cell.angle_alpha   90.00
_cell.angle_beta   90.00
_cell.angle_gamma   90.00
#
_symmetry.space_group_name_H-M   'P 1'
#
loop_
_entity.id
_entity.type
_entity.pdbx_description
1 polymer ?
#
loop_
_entity_poly.entity_id
_entity_poly.type
_entity_poly.pdbx_seq_one_letter_code
_entity_poly.pdbx_strand_id
1 'polypeptide(L)' 'MNDRLQRIEFFSLYELYLQKNEEFRRAVHARSAPAHLDELRSSINHIFTRLHEKRGFHRRSATDGRSAP' A
#
# COMPACT_ATOMS: atom_id res chain seq x y z
N MET A 1 6.64 8.28 -17.41
CA MET A 1 5.41 8.31 -16.58
C MET A 1 5.51 9.50 -15.62
N ASN A 2 4.46 10.31 -15.47
CA ASN A 2 4.53 11.60 -14.78
C ASN A 2 4.65 11.42 -13.25
N ASP A 3 5.65 12.01 -12.61
CA ASP A 3 5.91 11.92 -11.16
C ASP A 3 4.70 12.33 -10.31
N ARG A 4 3.94 13.34 -10.79
CA ARG A 4 2.68 13.77 -10.15
C ARG A 4 1.64 12.65 -10.12
N LEU A 5 1.52 11.88 -11.21
CA LEU A 5 0.58 10.76 -11.28
C LEU A 5 0.99 9.64 -10.33
N GLN A 6 2.28 9.32 -10.25
CA GLN A 6 2.80 8.31 -9.34
C GLN A 6 2.56 8.67 -7.86
N ARG A 7 2.72 9.94 -7.48
CA ARG A 7 2.39 10.40 -6.13
C ARG A 7 0.91 10.25 -5.80
N ILE A 8 0.02 10.64 -6.73
CA ILE A 8 -1.43 10.50 -6.53
C ILE A 8 -1.78 9.01 -6.34
N GLU A 9 -1.29 8.13 -7.21
CA GLU A 9 -1.50 6.69 -7.09
C GLU A 9 -0.99 6.11 -5.75
N PHE A 10 0.15 6.61 -5.27
CA PHE A 10 0.68 6.20 -3.96
C PHE A 10 -0.25 6.62 -2.82
N PHE A 11 -0.70 7.88 -2.81
CA PHE A 11 -1.60 8.37 -1.76
C PHE A 11 -2.94 7.63 -1.77
N SER A 12 -3.53 7.39 -2.94
CA SER A 12 -4.78 6.62 -3.04
C SER A 12 -4.62 5.17 -2.54
N LEU A 13 -3.49 4.52 -2.84
CA LEU A 13 -3.20 3.19 -2.29
C LEU A 13 -2.97 3.21 -0.78
N TYR A 14 -2.36 4.27 -0.27
CA TYR A 14 -2.11 4.44 1.16
C TYR A 14 -3.41 4.66 1.94
N GLU A 15 -4.32 5.49 1.42
CA GLU A 15 -5.66 5.65 1.99
C GLU A 15 -6.43 4.33 2.02
N LEU A 16 -6.40 3.57 0.92
CA LEU A 16 -7.03 2.25 0.86
C LEU A 16 -6.45 1.26 1.89
N TYR A 17 -5.12 1.29 2.08
CA TYR A 17 -4.46 0.48 3.11
C TYR A 17 -4.98 0.83 4.51
N LEU A 18 -5.09 2.13 4.83
CA LEU A 18 -5.59 2.59 6.13
C LEU A 18 -7.05 2.16 6.35
N GLN A 19 -7.89 2.32 5.32
CA GLN A 19 -9.30 1.91 5.36
C GLN A 19 -9.44 0.41 5.63
N LYS A 20 -8.67 -0.44 4.93
CA LYS A 20 -8.72 -1.90 5.14
C LYS A 20 -8.21 -2.33 6.52
N ASN A 21 -7.21 -1.63 7.06
CA ASN A 21 -6.78 -1.87 8.44
C ASN A 21 -7.83 -1.45 9.48
N GLU A 22 -8.60 -0.40 9.22
CA GLU A 22 -9.74 -0.04 10.08
C GLU A 22 -10.85 -1.08 10.00
N GLU A 23 -11.19 -1.56 8.80
CA GLU A 23 -12.15 -2.64 8.60
C GLU A 23 -11.74 -3.91 9.35
N PHE A 24 -10.47 -4.32 9.25
CA PHE A 24 -9.92 -5.44 10.03
C PHE A 24 -10.04 -5.23 11.53
N ARG A 25 -9.66 -4.05 12.05
CA ARG A 25 -9.82 -3.72 13.48
C ARG A 25 -11.27 -3.85 13.93
N ARG A 26 -12.21 -3.31 13.15
CA ARG A 26 -13.65 -3.41 13.43
C ARG A 26 -14.12 -4.88 13.42
N ALA A 27 -13.70 -5.68 12.45
CA ALA A 27 -14.05 -7.11 12.36
C ALA A 27 -13.51 -7.92 13.55
N VAL A 28 -12.28 -7.64 14.00
CA VAL A 28 -11.71 -8.25 15.22
C VAL A 28 -12.53 -7.89 16.45
N HIS A 29 -12.89 -6.62 16.63
CA HIS A 29 -13.72 -6.18 17.76
C HIS A 29 -15.13 -6.80 17.71
N ALA A 30 -15.69 -6.97 16.51
CA ALA A 30 -16.98 -7.63 16.30
C ALA A 30 -16.94 -9.15 16.43
N ARG A 31 -15.76 -9.75 16.69
CA ARG A 31 -15.55 -11.21 16.74
C ARG A 31 -16.07 -11.92 15.48
N SER A 32 -15.85 -11.30 14.31
CA SER A 32 -16.21 -11.88 13.03
C SER A 32 -15.57 -13.25 12.80
N ALA A 33 -16.13 -14.03 11.89
CA ALA A 33 -15.64 -15.36 11.57
C ALA A 33 -14.16 -15.33 11.14
N PRO A 34 -13.34 -16.32 11.55
CA PRO A 34 -11.91 -16.36 11.21
C PRO A 34 -11.62 -16.23 9.71
N ALA A 35 -12.42 -16.88 8.86
CA ALA A 35 -12.27 -16.81 7.40
C ALA A 35 -12.39 -15.36 6.87
N HIS A 36 -13.28 -14.55 7.45
CA HIS A 36 -13.43 -13.15 7.07
C HIS A 36 -12.21 -12.32 7.50
N LEU A 37 -11.64 -12.60 8.67
CA LEU A 37 -10.41 -11.95 9.13
C LEU A 37 -9.22 -12.29 8.23
N ASP A 38 -9.14 -13.53 7.74
CA ASP A 38 -8.10 -13.98 6.82
C ASP A 38 -8.21 -13.31 5.45
N GLU A 39 -9.44 -13.15 4.92
CA GLU A 39 -9.70 -12.40 3.69
C GLU A 39 -9.23 -10.94 3.81
N LEU A 40 -9.59 -10.27 4.90
CA LEU A 40 -9.17 -8.89 5.18
C LEU A 40 -7.65 -8.79 5.29
N ARG A 41 -7.02 -9.74 5.99
CA ARG A 41 -5.57 -9.80 6.13
C ARG A 41 -4.86 -9.99 4.79
N SER A 42 -5.38 -10.88 3.94
CA SER A 42 -4.88 -11.10 2.59
C SER A 42 -4.99 -9.83 1.74
N SER A 43 -6.14 -9.15 1.80
CA SER A 43 -6.37 -7.87 1.12
C SER A 43 -5.36 -6.80 1.56
N ILE A 44 -5.15 -6.64 2.87
CA ILE A 44 -4.18 -5.69 3.44
C ILE A 44 -2.76 -5.99 2.95
N ASN A 45 -2.34 -7.26 2.98
CA ASN A 45 -1.01 -7.67 2.53
C ASN A 45 -0.78 -7.39 1.04
N HIS A 46 -1.80 -7.61 0.21
CA HIS A 46 -1.74 -7.30 -1.22
C HIS A 46 -1.57 -5.80 -1.47
N ILE A 47 -2.30 -4.96 -0.75
CA ILE A 47 -2.17 -3.49 -0.84
C ILE A 47 -0.79 -3.05 -0.36
N PHE A 48 -0.31 -3.61 0.76
CA PHE A 48 1.01 -3.31 1.30
C PHE A 48 2.13 -3.64 0.30
N THR A 49 2.04 -4.80 -0.38
CA THR A 49 2.99 -5.20 -1.42
C THR A 49 3.04 -4.17 -2.55
N ARG A 50 1.87 -3.73 -3.06
CA ARG A 50 1.79 -2.70 -4.10
C ARG A 50 2.34 -1.34 -3.65
N LEU A 51 2.10 -0.96 -2.39
CA LEU A 51 2.68 0.26 -1.81
C LEU A 51 4.21 0.17 -1.76
N HIS A 52 4.76 -0.98 -1.35
CA HIS A 52 6.20 -1.21 -1.28
C HIS A 52 6.84 -1.18 -2.67
N GLU A 53 6.21 -1.80 -3.68
CA GLU A 53 6.66 -1.74 -5.08
C GLU A 53 6.73 -0.31 -5.59
N LYS A 54 5.69 0.51 -5.36
CA LYS A 54 5.68 1.92 -5.76
C LYS A 54 6.70 2.77 -5.00
N ARG A 55 6.93 2.51 -3.72
CA ARG A 55 8.00 3.16 -2.95
C ARG A 55 9.39 2.78 -3.47
N GLY A 56 9.58 1.52 -3.87
CA GLY A 56 10.79 1.03 -4.52
C GLY A 56 11.07 1.69 -5.88
N PHE A 57 10.01 2.05 -6.64
CA PHE A 57 10.12 2.87 -7.84
C PHE A 57 10.65 4.28 -7.54
N HIS A 58 10.14 4.97 -6.51
CA HIS A 58 10.64 6.30 -6.14
C HIS A 58 12.12 6.30 -5.71
N ARG A 59 12.60 5.21 -5.06
CA ARG A 59 14.02 5.11 -4.66
C ARG A 59 14.98 4.90 -5.83
N ARG A 60 14.57 4.14 -6.86
CA ARG A 60 15.39 3.88 -8.06
C ARG A 60 15.46 5.10 -8.98
N SER A 61 14.33 5.77 -9.24
CA SER A 61 14.32 6.99 -10.06
C SER A 61 15.14 8.15 -9.47
N ALA A 62 15.34 8.19 -8.15
CA ALA A 62 16.17 9.20 -7.49
C ALA A 62 17.68 8.90 -7.52
N THR A 63 18.08 7.65 -7.81
CA THR A 63 19.49 7.23 -7.82
C THR A 63 20.13 7.27 -9.21
N ASP A 64 19.33 7.18 -10.29
CA ASP A 64 19.81 7.30 -11.68
C ASP A 64 20.14 8.74 -12.13
N GLY A 65 19.90 9.76 -11.28
CA GLY A 65 20.25 11.16 -11.57
C GLY A 65 21.67 11.59 -11.17
N ARG A 66 22.49 10.67 -10.66
CA ARG A 66 23.84 10.99 -10.16
C ARG A 66 24.93 10.27 -10.97
N SER A 67 24.96 10.53 -12.27
CA SER A 67 26.14 10.28 -13.10
C SER A 67 26.90 11.59 -13.28
N ALA A 68 28.00 11.73 -12.55
CA ALA A 68 29.16 12.58 -12.84
C ALA A 68 30.38 11.66 -12.63
N PRO A 69 31.45 11.76 -13.43
CA PRO A 69 32.10 13.00 -13.88
C PRO A 69 31.95 13.32 -15.37
#